data_AF-A0A0S4VBK6-F1
#
_entry.id   AF-A0A0S4VBK6-F1
#
_cell.length_a   1.000
_cell.length_b   1.000
_cell.length_c   1.000
_cell.angle_alpha   90.00
_cell.angle_beta   90.00
_cell.angle_gamma   90.00
#
_symmetry.space_group_name_H-M   'P 1'
#
loop_
_entity.id
_entity.type
_entity.pdbx_description
1 polymer ?
#
loop_
_entity_poly.entity_id
_entity_poly.type
_entity_poly.pdbx_seq_one_letter_code
_entity_poly.pdbx_strand_id
1 'polypeptide(L)'
;MDDLDKLIPQPAELVVGGEALAIQPLKVGRLPAFLRAISPTLLQLNAPQIDWLGLFIEHGDDLLQAVAIAADKPRAWVDALAADEAILLAAKVVEVNADFFTRTVLPRLDGLFGQVVRAGPEPSGSMPSVA
;
A
#
# COMPACT_ATOMS: atom_id res chain seq x y z
N MET A 1 7.38 -7.29 -27.82
CA MET A 1 7.38 -6.57 -26.52
C MET A 1 8.36 -7.29 -25.65
N ASP A 2 9.41 -6.59 -25.26
CA ASP A 2 10.67 -7.15 -24.78
C ASP A 2 10.53 -7.57 -23.30
N ASP A 3 11.19 -8.64 -22.87
CA ASP A 3 11.16 -9.10 -21.46
C ASP A 3 11.74 -8.04 -20.50
N LEU A 4 12.47 -7.07 -21.04
CA LEU A 4 12.93 -5.87 -20.34
C LEU A 4 11.79 -4.93 -19.92
N ASP A 5 10.69 -4.86 -20.67
CA ASP A 5 9.51 -4.05 -20.34
C ASP A 5 8.77 -4.57 -19.11
N LYS A 6 8.98 -5.85 -18.74
CA LYS A 6 8.44 -6.48 -17.53
C LYS A 6 9.23 -6.12 -16.27
N LEU A 7 10.45 -5.61 -16.42
CA LEU A 7 11.32 -5.20 -15.31
C LEU A 7 11.11 -3.74 -14.91
N ILE A 8 10.51 -2.92 -15.78
CA ILE A 8 10.18 -1.53 -15.50
C ILE A 8 8.69 -1.46 -15.15
N PRO A 9 8.34 -1.07 -13.92
CA PRO A 9 6.94 -0.92 -13.54
C PRO A 9 6.28 0.12 -14.46
N GLN A 10 5.28 -0.29 -15.24
CA GLN A 10 4.67 0.55 -16.26
C GLN A 10 3.74 1.58 -15.61
N PRO A 11 3.93 2.89 -15.85
CA PRO A 11 2.98 3.89 -15.42
C PRO A 11 1.65 3.69 -16.16
N ALA A 12 0.56 3.92 -15.46
CA ALA A 12 -0.76 3.90 -16.09
C ALA A 12 -1.27 5.33 -16.26
N GLU A 13 -1.63 5.69 -17.48
CA GLU A 13 -2.15 7.00 -17.81
C GLU A 13 -3.64 7.13 -17.40
N LEU A 14 -3.99 8.29 -16.87
CA LEU A 14 -5.33 8.61 -16.41
C LEU A 14 -5.60 10.10 -16.61
N VAL A 15 -6.78 10.47 -17.12
CA VAL A 15 -7.22 11.88 -17.16
C VAL A 15 -8.20 12.12 -16.02
N VAL A 16 -7.85 13.00 -15.09
CA VAL A 16 -8.64 13.36 -13.89
C VAL A 16 -8.37 14.82 -13.55
N GLY A 17 -9.40 15.55 -13.12
CA GLY A 17 -9.26 16.95 -12.71
C GLY A 17 -8.83 17.86 -13.87
N GLY A 18 -9.13 17.46 -15.10
CA GLY A 18 -8.74 18.18 -16.32
C GLY A 18 -7.27 18.06 -16.72
N GLU A 19 -6.47 17.21 -16.05
CA GLU A 19 -5.08 16.96 -16.41
C GLU A 19 -4.81 15.47 -16.67
N ALA A 20 -3.80 15.18 -17.50
CA ALA A 20 -3.31 13.83 -17.72
C ALA A 20 -2.25 13.48 -16.65
N LEU A 21 -2.54 12.48 -15.83
CA LEU A 21 -1.64 11.93 -14.83
C LEU A 21 -1.06 10.60 -15.29
N ALA A 22 0.21 10.36 -14.95
CA ALA A 22 0.85 9.06 -15.04
C ALA A 22 0.96 8.46 -13.64
N ILE A 23 0.11 7.49 -13.30
CA ILE A 23 0.12 6.82 -12.00
C ILE A 23 1.28 5.83 -11.99
N GLN A 24 2.24 6.07 -11.09
CA GLN A 24 3.46 5.28 -10.96
C GLN A 24 3.38 4.34 -9.75
N PRO A 25 4.07 3.19 -9.79
CA PRO A 25 4.28 2.38 -8.61
C PRO A 25 4.99 3.16 -7.49
N LEU A 26 4.56 2.92 -6.25
CA LEU A 26 5.01 3.65 -5.07
C LEU A 26 6.52 3.51 -4.89
N LYS A 27 7.19 4.67 -4.88
CA LYS A 27 8.63 4.77 -4.59
C LYS A 27 8.88 4.61 -3.09
N VAL A 28 10.05 4.09 -2.72
CA VAL A 28 10.47 3.89 -1.31
C VAL A 28 10.34 5.17 -0.48
N GLY A 29 10.62 6.35 -1.04
CA GLY A 29 10.47 7.62 -0.33
C GLY A 29 9.02 8.00 0.02
N ARG A 30 8.03 7.45 -0.70
CA ARG A 30 6.59 7.68 -0.45
C ARG A 30 5.96 6.58 0.41
N LEU A 31 6.56 5.38 0.40
CA LEU A 31 6.03 4.20 1.08
C LEU A 31 5.74 4.42 2.58
N PRO A 32 6.62 5.00 3.41
CA PRO A 32 6.32 5.23 4.82
C PRO A 32 5.13 6.16 5.06
N ALA A 33 4.96 7.18 4.21
CA ALA A 33 3.83 8.10 4.31
C ALA A 33 2.53 7.43 3.88
N PHE A 34 2.57 6.66 2.78
CA PHE A 34 1.42 5.90 2.29
C PHE A 34 0.95 4.87 3.33
N LEU A 35 1.88 4.09 3.90
CA LEU A 35 1.56 3.09 4.92
C LEU A 35 0.95 3.72 6.18
N ARG A 36 1.45 4.88 6.60
CA ARG A 36 0.84 5.64 7.71
C ARG A 36 -0.58 6.09 7.41
N ALA A 37 -0.83 6.56 6.19
CA ALA A 37 -2.15 7.01 5.77
C ALA A 37 -3.15 5.84 5.66
N ILE A 38 -2.74 4.69 5.11
CA ILE A 38 -3.66 3.55 4.94
C ILE A 38 -3.84 2.72 6.20
N SER A 39 -2.90 2.78 7.16
CA SER A 39 -2.89 1.95 8.37
C SER A 39 -4.22 1.91 9.14
N PRO A 40 -4.95 3.02 9.36
CA PRO A 40 -6.23 2.99 10.09
C PRO A 40 -7.28 2.11 9.40
N THR A 41 -7.21 2.02 8.07
CA THR A 41 -8.21 1.34 7.23
C THR A 41 -7.95 -0.15 7.05
N LEU A 42 -6.73 -0.62 7.32
CA LEU A 42 -6.29 -1.97 6.95
C LEU A 42 -7.16 -3.06 7.55
N LEU A 43 -7.63 -2.92 8.79
CA LEU A 43 -8.50 -3.92 9.41
C LEU A 43 -9.85 -4.04 8.67
N GLN A 44 -10.46 -2.90 8.32
CA GLN A 44 -11.75 -2.86 7.62
C GLN A 44 -11.63 -3.31 6.15
N LEU A 45 -10.55 -2.91 5.47
CA LEU A 45 -10.25 -3.33 4.09
C LEU A 45 -9.95 -4.84 3.97
N ASN A 46 -9.46 -5.47 5.04
CA ASN A 46 -9.23 -6.93 5.07
C ASN A 46 -10.44 -7.73 5.56
N ALA A 47 -11.58 -7.10 5.85
CA ALA A 47 -12.79 -7.80 6.26
C ALA A 47 -13.34 -8.66 5.10
N PRO A 48 -13.96 -9.83 5.38
CA PRO A 48 -14.58 -10.67 4.36
C PRO A 48 -15.66 -9.95 3.53
N GLN A 49 -16.32 -8.98 4.15
CA GLN A 49 -17.26 -8.06 3.53
C GLN A 49 -16.89 -6.65 3.99
N ILE A 50 -16.53 -5.77 3.05
CA ILE A 50 -16.17 -4.39 3.36
C ILE A 50 -17.45 -3.57 3.54
N ASP A 51 -17.63 -2.98 4.72
CA ASP A 51 -18.62 -1.91 4.94
C ASP A 51 -18.06 -0.60 4.39
N TRP A 52 -18.34 -0.33 3.11
CA TRP A 52 -17.87 0.87 2.44
C TRP A 52 -18.37 2.15 3.09
N LEU A 53 -19.62 2.17 3.57
CA LEU A 53 -20.20 3.38 4.16
C LEU A 53 -19.52 3.69 5.49
N GLY A 54 -19.37 2.69 6.37
CA GLY A 54 -18.64 2.84 7.62
C GLY A 54 -17.19 3.27 7.40
N LEU A 55 -16.51 2.64 6.44
CA LEU A 55 -15.14 2.98 6.07
C LEU A 55 -14.99 4.44 5.62
N PHE A 56 -15.91 4.95 4.78
CA PHE A 56 -15.86 6.36 4.36
C PHE A 56 -16.21 7.33 5.48
N ILE A 57 -17.13 6.97 6.37
CA ILE A 57 -17.51 7.78 7.54
C ILE A 57 -16.33 7.91 8.51
N GLU A 58 -15.62 6.83 8.77
CA GLU A 58 -14.57 6.79 9.79
C GLU A 58 -13.19 7.17 9.25
N HIS A 59 -12.89 6.81 8.01
CA HIS A 59 -11.55 6.87 7.44
C HIS A 59 -11.49 7.45 6.02
N GLY A 60 -12.52 8.18 5.58
CA GLY A 60 -12.51 8.83 4.27
C GLY A 60 -11.29 9.73 4.05
N ASP A 61 -10.92 10.54 5.05
CA ASP A 61 -9.74 11.41 4.97
C ASP A 61 -8.42 10.65 4.85
N ASP A 62 -8.28 9.53 5.56
CA ASP A 62 -7.12 8.66 5.51
C ASP A 62 -6.95 8.03 4.13
N LEU A 63 -8.05 7.56 3.53
CA LEU A 63 -8.09 7.04 2.16
C LEU A 63 -7.70 8.10 1.13
N LEU A 64 -8.28 9.31 1.23
CA LEU A 64 -7.96 10.40 0.31
C LEU A 64 -6.50 10.86 0.46
N GLN A 65 -5.95 10.85 1.67
CA GLN A 65 -4.54 11.13 1.92
C GLN A 65 -3.63 10.06 1.29
N ALA A 66 -4.00 8.78 1.38
CA ALA A 66 -3.26 7.69 0.76
C ALA A 66 -3.27 7.82 -0.78
N VAL A 67 -4.42 8.17 -1.38
CA VAL A 67 -4.56 8.44 -2.81
C VAL A 67 -3.68 9.61 -3.24
N ALA A 68 -3.69 10.72 -2.49
CA ALA A 68 -2.85 11.90 -2.78
C ALA A 68 -1.35 11.54 -2.79
N ILE A 69 -0.90 10.73 -1.82
CA ILE A 69 0.49 10.28 -1.75
C ILE A 69 0.86 9.40 -2.94
N ALA A 70 -0.02 8.48 -3.34
CA ALA A 70 0.22 7.58 -4.46
C ALA A 70 0.16 8.27 -5.82
N ALA A 71 -0.71 9.27 -5.98
CA ALA A 71 -0.84 10.09 -7.18
C ALA A 71 0.24 11.19 -7.29
N ASP A 72 1.06 11.37 -6.25
CA ASP A 72 2.05 12.46 -6.13
C ASP A 72 1.40 13.86 -6.29
N LYS A 73 0.22 14.04 -5.69
CA LYS A 73 -0.55 15.28 -5.73
C LYS A 73 -0.80 15.85 -4.33
N PRO A 74 -0.98 17.18 -4.18
CA PRO A 74 -1.42 17.76 -2.92
C PRO A 74 -2.79 17.20 -2.51
N ARG A 75 -3.02 17.02 -1.21
CA ARG A 75 -4.34 16.58 -0.68
C ARG A 75 -5.48 17.48 -1.14
N ALA A 76 -5.27 18.80 -1.08
CA ALA A 76 -6.25 19.79 -1.53
C ALA A 76 -6.62 19.68 -3.04
N TRP A 77 -5.73 19.13 -3.86
CA TRP A 77 -6.04 18.86 -5.26
C TRP A 77 -7.02 17.68 -5.38
N VAL A 78 -6.82 16.63 -4.58
CA VAL A 78 -7.74 15.48 -4.51
C VAL A 78 -9.11 15.90 -3.97
N ASP A 79 -9.14 16.77 -2.96
CA ASP A 79 -10.39 17.28 -2.36
C ASP A 79 -11.24 18.10 -3.34
N ALA A 80 -10.63 18.65 -4.38
CA ALA A 80 -11.31 19.43 -5.42
C ALA A 80 -11.89 18.57 -6.56
N LEU A 81 -11.59 17.27 -6.60
CA LEU A 81 -12.08 16.37 -7.63
C LEU A 81 -13.58 16.11 -7.48
N ALA A 82 -14.25 15.85 -8.60
CA ALA A 82 -15.55 15.23 -8.55
C ALA A 82 -15.46 13.82 -7.92
N ALA A 83 -16.52 13.37 -7.26
CA ALA A 83 -16.49 12.11 -6.52
C ALA A 83 -16.20 10.89 -7.42
N ASP A 84 -16.74 10.89 -8.64
CA ASP A 84 -16.49 9.86 -9.65
C ASP A 84 -15.03 9.86 -10.15
N GLU A 85 -14.45 11.04 -10.34
CA GLU A 85 -13.03 11.20 -10.68
C GLU A 85 -12.11 10.73 -9.56
N ALA A 86 -12.44 11.02 -8.29
CA ALA A 86 -11.69 10.56 -7.13
C ALA A 86 -11.74 9.02 -7.01
N ILE A 87 -12.89 8.40 -7.27
CA ILE A 87 -13.05 6.94 -7.31
C ILE A 87 -12.18 6.33 -8.43
N LEU A 88 -12.21 6.93 -9.63
CA LEU A 88 -11.40 6.50 -10.77
C LEU A 88 -9.90 6.54 -10.44
N LEU A 89 -9.44 7.64 -9.81
CA LEU A 89 -8.07 7.80 -9.37
C LEU A 89 -7.67 6.75 -8.33
N ALA A 90 -8.51 6.52 -7.32
CA ALA A 90 -8.26 5.51 -6.29
C ALA A 90 -8.17 4.10 -6.89
N ALA A 91 -9.09 3.75 -7.80
CA ALA A 91 -9.06 2.46 -8.50
C ALA A 91 -7.75 2.29 -9.28
N LYS A 92 -7.31 3.33 -9.99
CA LYS A 92 -6.06 3.30 -10.75
C LYS A 92 -4.83 3.18 -9.85
N VAL A 93 -4.81 3.87 -8.71
CA VAL A 93 -3.75 3.72 -7.69
C VAL A 93 -3.66 2.28 -7.22
N VAL A 94 -4.79 1.64 -6.91
CA VAL A 94 -4.82 0.23 -6.49
C VAL A 94 -4.33 -0.68 -7.60
N GLU A 95 -4.82 -0.51 -8.83
CA GLU A 95 -4.40 -1.31 -9.99
C GLU A 95 -2.87 -1.31 -10.19
N VAL A 96 -2.25 -0.14 -10.13
CA VAL A 96 -0.81 0.02 -10.36
C VAL A 96 0.04 -0.51 -9.19
N ASN A 97 -0.49 -0.47 -7.96
CA ASN A 97 0.29 -0.78 -6.76
C ASN A 97 0.00 -2.17 -6.15
N ALA A 98 -1.19 -2.73 -6.34
CA ALA A 98 -1.62 -3.97 -5.68
C ALA A 98 -0.71 -5.17 -6.01
N ASP A 99 -0.30 -5.30 -7.27
CA ASP A 99 0.59 -6.37 -7.71
C ASP A 99 1.99 -6.28 -7.07
N PHE A 100 2.51 -5.05 -6.87
CA PHE A 100 3.80 -4.85 -6.18
C PHE A 100 3.73 -5.25 -4.70
N PHE A 101 2.67 -4.85 -3.99
CA PHE A 101 2.51 -5.19 -2.58
C PHE A 101 2.30 -6.69 -2.35
N THR A 102 1.37 -7.29 -3.08
CA THR A 102 0.97 -8.69 -2.88
C THR A 102 2.01 -9.69 -3.40
N ARG A 103 2.69 -9.40 -4.51
CA ARG A 103 3.61 -10.35 -5.15
C ARG A 103 5.09 -10.10 -4.83
N THR A 104 5.46 -8.91 -4.36
CA THR A 104 6.87 -8.55 -4.18
C THR A 104 7.22 -8.12 -2.76
N VAL A 105 6.49 -7.15 -2.19
CA VAL A 105 6.86 -6.56 -0.88
C VAL A 105 6.53 -7.51 0.27
N LEU A 106 5.26 -7.92 0.41
CA LEU A 106 4.84 -8.75 1.53
C LEU A 106 5.61 -10.07 1.62
N PRO A 107 5.78 -10.85 0.52
CA PRO A 107 6.51 -12.11 0.58
C PRO A 107 7.98 -11.95 0.98
N ARG A 108 8.64 -10.85 0.58
CA ARG A 108 10.05 -10.59 0.93
C ARG A 108 10.20 -10.18 2.39
N LEU A 109 9.27 -9.37 2.91
CA LEU A 109 9.25 -9.00 4.32
C LEU A 109 8.96 -10.22 5.20
N ASP A 110 7.93 -11.01 4.86
CA ASP A 110 7.60 -12.24 5.58
C ASP A 110 8.76 -13.24 5.57
N GLY A 111 9.45 -13.37 4.43
CA GLY A 111 10.65 -14.21 4.31
C GLY A 111 11.81 -13.72 5.20
N LEU A 112 12.06 -12.41 5.24
CA LEU A 112 13.10 -11.81 6.09
C LEU A 112 12.78 -12.00 7.58
N PHE A 113 11.55 -11.70 8.02
CA PHE A 113 11.15 -11.88 9.42
C PHE A 113 11.10 -13.37 9.82
N GLY A 114 10.66 -14.25 8.92
CA GLY A 114 10.68 -15.70 9.13
C GLY A 114 12.10 -16.27 9.31
N GLN A 115 13.10 -15.72 8.60
CA GLN A 115 14.50 -16.09 8.78
C GLN A 115 15.07 -15.59 10.12
N VAL A 116 14.73 -14.36 10.53
CA VAL A 116 15.19 -13.79 11.81
C VAL A 116 14.58 -14.54 13.00
N VAL A 117 13.30 -14.92 12.95
CA VAL A 117 12.65 -15.72 14.01
C VAL A 117 13.29 -17.11 14.12
N ARG A 118 13.69 -17.72 13.00
CA ARG A 118 14.40 -19.02 13.00
C ARG A 118 15.86 -18.92 13.45
N ALA A 119 16.46 -17.73 13.38
CA ALA A 119 17.82 -17.45 13.83
C ALA A 119 17.89 -16.90 15.27
N GLY A 120 16.77 -16.86 15.99
CA GLY A 120 16.73 -16.48 17.41
C GLY A 120 17.57 -17.42 18.29
N PRO A 121 18.12 -16.93 19.41
CA PRO A 121 19.06 -17.70 20.22
C PRO A 121 18.41 -18.99 20.73
N GLU A 122 19.08 -20.13 20.54
CA GLU A 122 18.63 -21.40 21.11
C GLU A 122 18.45 -21.24 22.63
N PRO A 123 17.37 -21.80 23.21
CA PRO A 123 17.24 -21.82 24.66
C PRO A 123 18.40 -22.67 25.20
N SER A 124 19.38 -22.01 25.81
CA SER A 124 20.49 -22.66 26.51
C SER A 124 19.93 -23.38 27.74
N GLY A 125 19.41 -24.58 27.49
CA GLY A 125 19.01 -25.54 28.51
C GLY A 125 20.27 -26.19 29.06
N SER A 126 20.62 -25.84 30.30
CA SER A 126 21.22 -26.75 31.29
C SER A 126 21.36 -26.00 32.62
N MET A 127 20.38 -26.18 33.51
CA MET A 127 20.65 -26.01 34.95
C MET A 127 21.50 -27.20 35.40
N PRO A 128 22.68 -27.00 36.02
CA PRO A 128 23.37 -28.09 36.67
C PRO A 128 22.63 -28.44 37.97
N SER A 129 22.25 -29.72 38.10
CA SER A 129 21.75 -30.30 39.34
C SER A 129 22.87 -30.32 40.37
N VAL A 130 22.67 -29.68 41.52
CA VAL A 130 23.58 -29.80 42.67
C VAL A 130 23.04 -30.90 43.58
N ALA A 131 23.81 -31.98 43.71
CA ALA A 131 23.71 -32.97 44.78
C ALA A 131 25.11 -33.16 45.38
#